data_AF-A0A943NPQ5-F1
#
_entry.id   AF-A0A943NPQ5-F1
#
_cell.length_a   1.000
_cell.length_b   1.000
_cell.length_c   1.000
_cell.angle_alpha   90.00
_cell.angle_beta   90.00
_cell.angle_gamma   90.00
#
_symmetry.space_group_name_H-M   'P 1'
#
loop_
_entity.id
_entity.type
_entity.pdbx_description
1 polymer ?
#
loop_
_entity_poly.entity_id
_entity_poly.type
_entity_poly.pdbx_seq_one_letter_code
_entity_poly.pdbx_strand_id
1 'polypeptide(L)'
;MTITGILTFLQKDIHSTVFATVDEKGLPQTCVIDLMLLDENGLYFLTAKGKRFYDRLMERGYVAISGMKGQDTRSTISISLRGKVKSVGQERLDEIFEKNPYMASIYPTPKSRSALEVFCIYEAEGEYFDLGQNPVYRQSFAYGGAAIHETGYQIDKGKCIGCQGCRSVCPAQCISKEVPREIDRSRCLHCGNCFRICPVKAVRKLEETA
;
A
#
# COMPACT_ATOMS: atom_id res chain seq x y z
N MET A 1 8.27 10.90 -3.31
CA MET A 1 8.38 10.02 -4.50
C MET A 1 7.12 10.20 -5.36
N THR A 2 7.20 10.11 -6.70
CA THR A 2 5.98 10.18 -7.55
C THR A 2 5.17 8.89 -7.42
N ILE A 3 3.86 8.94 -7.66
CA ILE A 3 2.99 7.75 -7.64
C ILE A 3 3.51 6.69 -8.62
N THR A 4 3.82 7.09 -9.86
CA THR A 4 4.42 6.22 -10.87
C THR A 4 5.73 5.58 -10.38
N GLY A 5 6.57 6.34 -9.68
CA GLY A 5 7.80 5.81 -9.08
C GLY A 5 7.52 4.73 -8.02
N ILE A 6 6.56 4.98 -7.12
CA ILE A 6 6.14 4.03 -6.08
C ILE A 6 5.63 2.73 -6.72
N LEU A 7 4.71 2.84 -7.68
CA LEU A 7 4.14 1.68 -8.35
C LEU A 7 5.18 0.92 -9.17
N THR A 8 6.11 1.63 -9.83
CA THR A 8 7.21 0.99 -10.57
C THR A 8 8.13 0.21 -9.65
N PHE A 9 8.49 0.78 -8.49
CA PHE A 9 9.31 0.09 -7.49
C PHE A 9 8.59 -1.16 -6.93
N LEU A 10 7.29 -1.04 -6.66
CA LEU A 10 6.47 -2.17 -6.23
C LEU A 10 6.43 -3.29 -7.28
N GLN A 11 6.27 -2.95 -8.56
CA GLN A 11 6.16 -3.93 -9.64
C GLN A 11 7.51 -4.56 -10.04
N LYS A 12 8.59 -3.77 -10.13
CA LYS A 12 9.88 -4.21 -10.66
C LYS A 12 10.86 -4.65 -9.59
N ASP A 13 11.01 -3.87 -8.53
CA ASP A 13 12.06 -4.08 -7.53
C ASP A 13 11.62 -5.03 -6.42
N ILE A 14 10.36 -4.91 -5.99
CA ILE A 14 9.71 -5.84 -5.06
C ILE A 14 9.19 -7.07 -5.80
N HIS A 15 8.40 -6.87 -6.87
CA HIS A 15 7.82 -7.89 -7.76
C HIS A 15 6.86 -8.88 -7.08
N SER A 16 7.36 -9.71 -6.16
CA SER A 16 6.58 -10.69 -5.40
C SER A 16 6.00 -10.03 -4.15
N THR A 17 4.66 -10.03 -4.04
CA THR A 17 3.94 -9.36 -2.95
C THR A 17 2.99 -10.29 -2.24
N VAL A 18 2.73 -10.04 -0.96
CA VAL A 18 1.72 -10.77 -0.19
C VAL A 18 0.37 -10.13 -0.45
N PHE A 19 -0.53 -10.87 -1.08
CA PHE A 19 -1.93 -10.52 -1.24
C PHE A 19 -2.72 -11.03 -0.04
N ALA A 20 -3.69 -10.22 0.40
CA ALA A 20 -4.72 -10.56 1.36
C ALA A 20 -6.10 -10.40 0.70
N THR A 21 -6.92 -11.42 0.88
CA THR A 21 -8.31 -11.52 0.40
C THR A 21 -9.18 -12.06 1.52
N VAL A 22 -10.50 -11.92 1.39
CA VAL A 22 -11.46 -12.48 2.36
C VAL A 22 -12.29 -13.55 1.70
N ASP A 23 -12.46 -14.68 2.38
CA ASP A 23 -13.32 -15.76 1.92
C ASP A 23 -14.81 -15.46 2.11
N GLU A 24 -15.68 -16.39 1.75
CA GLU A 24 -17.14 -16.26 1.86
C GLU A 24 -17.62 -16.04 3.30
N LYS A 25 -16.85 -16.49 4.30
CA LYS A 25 -17.12 -16.32 5.74
C LYS A 25 -16.52 -15.04 6.30
N GLY A 26 -15.82 -14.24 5.49
CA GLY A 26 -15.13 -13.04 5.90
C GLY A 26 -13.79 -13.31 6.59
N LEU A 27 -13.25 -14.54 6.52
CA LEU A 27 -11.96 -14.86 7.11
C LEU A 27 -10.84 -14.45 6.15
N PRO A 28 -9.74 -13.84 6.65
CA PRO A 28 -8.63 -13.41 5.82
C PRO A 28 -7.82 -14.60 5.32
N GLN A 29 -7.37 -14.51 4.08
CA GLN A 29 -6.52 -15.49 3.40
C GLN A 29 -5.39 -14.76 2.67
N THR A 30 -4.16 -15.25 2.83
CA THR A 30 -2.98 -14.66 2.19
C THR A 30 -2.31 -15.59 1.19
N CYS A 31 -1.68 -15.01 0.17
CA CYS A 31 -0.83 -15.72 -0.78
C CYS A 31 0.23 -14.77 -1.36
N VAL A 32 1.35 -15.31 -1.84
CA VAL A 32 2.35 -14.53 -2.57
C VAL A 32 2.01 -14.54 -4.06
N ILE A 33 1.97 -13.36 -4.68
CA ILE A 33 1.64 -13.16 -6.09
C ILE A 33 2.60 -12.13 -6.69
N ASP A 34 3.07 -12.42 -7.90
CA ASP A 34 3.94 -11.54 -8.68
C ASP A 34 3.13 -10.47 -9.42
N LEU A 35 3.64 -9.24 -9.38
CA LEU A 35 3.13 -8.11 -10.14
C LEU A 35 3.78 -8.09 -11.53
N MET A 36 2.96 -8.37 -12.53
CA MET A 36 3.41 -8.69 -13.89
C MET A 36 3.60 -7.47 -14.77
N LEU A 37 2.70 -6.48 -14.67
CA LEU A 37 2.70 -5.26 -15.48
C LEU A 37 2.26 -4.06 -14.65
N LEU A 38 2.59 -2.88 -15.17
CA LEU A 38 2.11 -1.58 -14.71
C LEU A 38 1.91 -0.69 -15.95
N ASP A 39 0.76 -0.04 -16.03
CA ASP A 39 0.46 1.03 -16.99
C ASP A 39 -0.46 2.09 -16.36
N GLU A 40 -0.98 3.02 -17.16
CA GLU A 40 -1.86 4.10 -16.71
C GLU A 40 -3.17 3.61 -16.07
N ASN A 41 -3.59 2.39 -16.36
CA ASN A 41 -4.84 1.83 -15.83
C ASN A 41 -4.64 1.11 -14.49
N GLY A 42 -3.40 0.71 -14.14
CA GLY A 42 -3.11 0.10 -12.84
C GLY A 42 -2.04 -0.99 -12.85
N LEU A 43 -2.05 -1.79 -11.78
CA LEU A 43 -1.15 -2.92 -11.58
C LEU A 43 -1.80 -4.22 -12.03
N TYR A 44 -1.05 -5.05 -12.75
CA TYR A 44 -1.56 -6.33 -13.25
C TYR A 44 -0.87 -7.51 -12.59
N PHE A 45 -1.64 -8.54 -12.34
CA PHE A 45 -1.18 -9.85 -11.89
C PHE A 45 -2.02 -10.93 -12.56
N LEU A 46 -1.68 -12.19 -12.34
CA LEU A 46 -2.47 -13.29 -12.87
C LEU A 46 -2.62 -14.43 -11.87
N THR A 47 -3.64 -15.24 -12.08
CA THR A 47 -3.80 -16.50 -11.35
C THR A 47 -4.53 -17.51 -12.21
N ALA A 48 -4.45 -18.79 -11.82
CA ALA A 48 -5.18 -19.85 -12.51
C ALA A 48 -6.64 -19.90 -12.05
N LYS A 49 -7.58 -20.09 -12.99
CA LYS A 49 -9.03 -20.14 -12.75
C LYS A 49 -9.48 -21.22 -11.76
N GLY A 50 -8.67 -22.27 -11.58
CA GLY A 50 -8.97 -23.34 -10.63
C GLY A 50 -8.54 -23.08 -9.18
N LYS A 51 -7.94 -21.93 -8.87
CA LYS A 51 -7.50 -21.61 -7.49
C LYS A 51 -8.60 -20.92 -6.70
N ARG A 52 -8.74 -21.23 -5.42
CA ARG A 52 -9.63 -20.49 -4.49
C ARG A 52 -9.36 -18.98 -4.45
N PHE A 53 -8.13 -18.56 -4.75
CA PHE A 53 -7.80 -17.14 -4.90
C PHE A 53 -8.56 -16.49 -6.06
N TYR A 54 -8.73 -17.17 -7.19
CA TYR A 54 -9.57 -16.72 -8.30
C TYR A 54 -11.02 -16.49 -7.86
N ASP A 55 -11.61 -17.48 -7.19
CA ASP A 55 -13.00 -17.40 -6.69
C ASP A 55 -13.19 -16.15 -5.81
N ARG A 56 -12.29 -15.93 -4.85
CA ARG A 56 -12.35 -14.75 -3.96
C ARG A 56 -12.19 -13.42 -4.71
N LEU A 57 -11.34 -13.36 -5.74
CA LEU A 57 -11.19 -12.15 -6.54
C LEU A 57 -12.46 -11.84 -7.32
N MET A 58 -13.08 -12.86 -7.92
CA MET A 58 -14.31 -12.70 -8.69
C MET A 58 -15.51 -12.31 -7.81
N GLU A 59 -15.59 -12.87 -6.61
CA GLU A 59 -16.69 -12.58 -5.68
C GLU A 59 -16.55 -11.24 -4.95
N ARG A 60 -15.32 -10.88 -4.54
CA ARG A 60 -15.09 -9.70 -3.68
C ARG A 60 -14.65 -8.46 -4.45
N GLY A 61 -13.93 -8.61 -5.55
CA GLY A 61 -13.43 -7.48 -6.35
C GLY A 61 -12.51 -6.53 -5.58
N TYR A 62 -11.89 -6.99 -4.48
CA TYR A 62 -11.04 -6.15 -3.62
C TYR A 62 -9.87 -6.95 -3.02
N VAL A 63 -8.70 -6.31 -2.94
CA VAL A 63 -7.46 -6.89 -2.38
C VAL A 63 -6.74 -5.88 -1.49
N ALA A 64 -5.98 -6.39 -0.54
CA ALA A 64 -4.89 -5.65 0.09
C ALA A 64 -3.57 -6.36 -0.23
N ILE A 65 -2.50 -5.61 -0.54
CA ILE A 65 -1.19 -6.18 -0.85
C ILE A 65 -0.10 -5.45 -0.08
N SER A 66 0.93 -6.19 0.30
CA SER A 66 2.14 -5.65 0.92
C SER A 66 3.38 -6.29 0.31
N GLY A 67 4.42 -5.49 0.10
CA GLY A 67 5.71 -5.97 -0.32
C GLY A 67 6.84 -5.13 0.25
N MET A 68 8.04 -5.70 0.30
CA MET A 68 9.21 -5.03 0.84
C MET A 68 10.48 -5.40 0.07
N LYS A 69 11.44 -4.48 0.09
CA LYS A 69 12.80 -4.69 -0.43
C LYS A 69 13.80 -4.13 0.59
N GLY A 70 14.75 -4.95 1.01
CA GLY A 70 15.80 -4.59 1.97
C GLY A 70 16.52 -5.84 2.46
N GLN A 71 17.73 -5.67 3.01
CA GLN A 71 18.49 -6.77 3.63
C GLN A 71 18.32 -6.79 5.16
N ASP A 72 18.01 -5.62 5.73
CA ASP A 72 17.80 -5.40 7.16
C ASP A 72 16.80 -4.25 7.35
N THR A 73 16.38 -4.00 8.60
CA THR A 73 15.37 -2.97 8.92
C THR A 73 15.78 -1.56 8.44
N ARG A 74 17.07 -1.20 8.52
CA ARG A 74 17.60 0.11 8.11
C ARG A 74 17.92 0.19 6.61
N SER A 75 17.62 -0.84 5.84
CA SER A 75 17.66 -0.83 4.38
C SER A 75 16.31 -1.19 3.75
N THR A 76 15.25 -1.30 4.57
CA THR A 76 13.93 -1.76 4.11
C THR A 76 13.05 -0.60 3.63
N ILE A 77 12.64 -0.70 2.37
CA ILE A 77 11.48 0.00 1.82
C ILE A 77 10.32 -0.98 1.79
N SER A 78 9.16 -0.55 2.27
CA SER A 78 7.91 -1.31 2.20
C SER A 78 6.83 -0.48 1.53
N ILE A 79 5.99 -1.15 0.74
CA ILE A 79 4.83 -0.55 0.10
C ILE A 79 3.64 -1.45 0.40
N SER A 80 2.57 -0.85 0.89
CA SER A 80 1.29 -1.53 1.08
C SER A 80 0.19 -0.74 0.41
N LEU A 81 -0.76 -1.42 -0.23
CA LEU A 81 -1.94 -0.79 -0.80
C LEU A 81 -3.17 -1.68 -0.64
N ARG A 82 -4.35 -1.07 -0.73
CA ARG A 82 -5.63 -1.76 -0.83
C ARG A 82 -6.44 -1.15 -1.96
N GLY A 83 -7.15 -1.99 -2.71
CA GLY A 83 -7.78 -1.51 -3.93
C GLY A 83 -8.76 -2.47 -4.57
N LYS A 84 -9.55 -1.91 -5.49
CA LYS A 84 -10.49 -2.64 -6.32
C LYS A 84 -9.74 -3.38 -7.42
N VAL A 85 -10.21 -4.59 -7.71
CA VAL A 85 -9.64 -5.46 -8.72
C VAL A 85 -10.73 -5.98 -9.65
N LYS A 86 -10.39 -6.12 -10.93
CA LYS A 86 -11.27 -6.72 -11.95
C LYS A 86 -10.49 -7.68 -12.84
N SER A 87 -11.16 -8.71 -13.33
CA SER A 87 -10.63 -9.56 -14.40
C SER A 87 -10.54 -8.74 -15.69
N VAL A 88 -9.44 -8.90 -16.42
CA VAL A 88 -9.22 -8.36 -17.78
C VAL A 88 -9.04 -9.47 -18.81
N GLY A 89 -9.47 -10.69 -18.47
CA GLY A 89 -9.40 -11.81 -19.40
C GLY A 89 -7.97 -12.30 -19.63
N GLN A 90 -7.73 -12.72 -20.88
CA GLN A 90 -6.42 -13.16 -21.36
C GLN A 90 -5.77 -12.17 -22.33
N GLU A 91 -6.38 -10.99 -22.54
CA GLU A 91 -5.94 -10.00 -23.55
C GLU A 91 -4.49 -9.54 -23.35
N ARG A 92 -4.05 -9.47 -22.09
CA ARG A 92 -2.70 -9.02 -21.71
C ARG A 92 -1.70 -10.17 -21.54
N LEU A 93 -2.10 -11.41 -21.80
CA LEU A 93 -1.28 -12.58 -21.46
C LEU A 93 0.00 -12.64 -22.30
N ASP A 94 -0.06 -12.32 -23.59
CA ASP A 94 1.13 -12.32 -24.46
C ASP A 94 2.16 -11.30 -24.00
N GLU A 95 1.74 -10.06 -23.68
CA GLU A 95 2.62 -9.02 -23.15
C GLU A 95 3.24 -9.44 -21.79
N ILE A 96 2.47 -10.09 -20.92
CA ILE A 96 2.99 -10.59 -19.64
C ILE A 96 4.13 -11.59 -19.88
N PHE A 97 3.96 -12.53 -20.82
CA PHE A 97 4.97 -13.55 -21.10
C PHE A 97 6.21 -12.95 -21.79
N GLU A 98 6.03 -11.92 -22.62
CA GLU A 98 7.14 -11.17 -23.21
C GLU A 98 7.96 -10.44 -22.14
N LYS A 99 7.29 -9.75 -21.22
CA LYS A 99 7.98 -8.98 -20.15
C LYS A 99 8.44 -9.83 -18.97
N ASN A 100 7.89 -11.02 -18.78
CA ASN A 100 8.23 -11.94 -17.69
C ASN A 100 8.58 -13.35 -18.26
N PRO A 101 9.72 -13.52 -18.96
CA PRO A 101 10.01 -14.76 -19.69
C PRO A 101 10.07 -16.02 -18.82
N TYR A 102 10.34 -15.88 -17.52
CA TYR A 102 10.34 -17.01 -16.58
C TYR A 102 8.99 -17.74 -16.56
N MET A 103 7.89 -17.05 -16.86
CA MET A 103 6.55 -17.62 -16.92
C MET A 103 6.44 -18.76 -17.95
N ALA A 104 7.23 -18.71 -19.03
CA ALA A 104 7.26 -19.78 -20.03
C ALA A 104 7.79 -21.11 -19.47
N SER A 105 8.59 -21.08 -18.40
CA SER A 105 9.04 -22.31 -17.73
C SER A 105 7.94 -23.00 -16.92
N ILE A 106 6.96 -22.22 -16.43
CA ILE A 106 5.83 -22.71 -15.62
C ILE A 106 4.64 -23.06 -16.54
N TYR A 107 4.41 -22.26 -17.57
CA TYR A 107 3.31 -22.41 -18.52
C TYR A 107 3.83 -22.50 -19.96
N PRO A 108 4.47 -23.64 -20.34
CA PRO A 108 5.16 -23.76 -21.61
C PRO A 108 4.26 -23.89 -22.83
N THR A 109 2.97 -24.23 -22.65
CA THR A 109 2.06 -24.55 -23.75
C THR A 109 0.83 -23.64 -23.78
N PRO A 110 0.21 -23.42 -24.95
CA PRO A 110 -1.07 -22.69 -25.02
C PRO A 110 -2.14 -23.31 -24.10
N LYS A 111 -2.17 -24.64 -23.97
CA LYS A 111 -3.10 -25.34 -23.08
C LYS A 111 -2.89 -24.97 -21.61
N SER A 112 -1.65 -24.92 -21.13
CA SER A 112 -1.38 -24.52 -19.74
C SER A 112 -1.67 -23.04 -19.50
N ARG A 113 -1.41 -22.18 -20.50
CA ARG A 113 -1.74 -20.75 -20.47
C ARG A 113 -3.25 -20.48 -20.45
N SER A 114 -4.06 -21.31 -21.10
CA SER A 114 -5.53 -21.16 -21.13
C SER A 114 -6.21 -21.20 -19.76
N ALA A 115 -5.53 -21.75 -18.75
CA ALA A 115 -6.01 -21.78 -17.38
C ALA A 115 -5.81 -20.45 -16.63
N LEU A 116 -5.04 -19.51 -17.19
CA LEU A 116 -4.71 -18.24 -16.57
C LEU A 116 -5.80 -17.20 -16.81
N GLU A 117 -5.97 -16.33 -15.83
CA GLU A 117 -6.76 -15.11 -15.91
C GLU A 117 -5.90 -13.94 -15.41
N VAL A 118 -5.91 -12.84 -16.15
CA VAL A 118 -5.23 -11.60 -15.77
C VAL A 118 -6.20 -10.71 -15.01
N PHE A 119 -5.71 -10.08 -13.95
CA PHE A 119 -6.44 -9.14 -13.13
C PHE A 119 -5.73 -7.79 -13.08
N CYS A 120 -6.50 -6.72 -12.97
CA CYS A 120 -6.01 -5.36 -12.82
C CYS A 120 -6.50 -4.75 -11.51
N ILE A 121 -5.58 -4.28 -10.67
CA ILE A 121 -5.85 -3.39 -9.54
C ILE A 121 -5.94 -1.99 -10.14
N TYR A 122 -7.16 -1.51 -10.38
CA TYR A 122 -7.40 -0.32 -11.21
C TYR A 122 -7.69 0.95 -10.39
N GLU A 123 -7.97 0.79 -9.10
CA GLU A 123 -8.26 1.88 -8.17
C GLU A 123 -7.74 1.45 -6.80
N ALA A 124 -6.78 2.19 -6.24
CA ALA A 124 -6.20 1.84 -4.95
C ALA A 124 -5.60 3.04 -4.23
N GLU A 125 -5.50 2.89 -2.92
CA GLU A 125 -4.72 3.76 -2.04
C GLU A 125 -3.68 2.93 -1.28
N GLY A 126 -2.63 3.59 -0.81
CA GLY A 126 -1.58 2.91 -0.08
C GLY A 126 -0.59 3.84 0.59
N GLU A 127 0.45 3.21 1.10
CA GLU A 127 1.53 3.84 1.82
C GLU A 127 2.87 3.31 1.33
N TYR A 128 3.77 4.25 1.03
CA TYR A 128 5.20 4.03 0.88
C TYR A 128 5.88 4.33 2.21
N PHE A 129 6.70 3.40 2.69
CA PHE A 129 7.40 3.54 3.95
C PHE A 129 8.87 3.11 3.83
N ASP A 130 9.77 4.06 4.03
CA ASP A 130 11.22 3.90 3.96
C ASP A 130 11.83 4.00 5.36
N LEU A 131 12.29 2.85 5.84
CA LEU A 131 12.92 2.67 7.14
C LEU A 131 14.43 2.95 7.12
N GLY A 132 15.02 3.12 5.93
CA GLY A 132 16.45 3.42 5.79
C GLY A 132 16.80 4.88 6.01
N GLN A 133 15.80 5.75 6.03
CA GLN A 133 15.98 7.16 6.37
C GLN A 133 15.92 7.38 7.90
N ASN A 134 16.64 8.41 8.36
CA ASN A 134 16.53 8.89 9.73
C ASN A 134 16.27 10.40 9.76
N PRO A 135 15.07 10.85 10.16
CA PRO A 135 13.91 10.04 10.56
C PRO A 135 13.31 9.26 9.38
N VAL A 136 12.57 8.20 9.69
CA VAL A 136 11.91 7.36 8.68
C VAL A 136 11.00 8.22 7.80
N TYR A 137 10.87 7.83 6.53
CA TYR A 137 10.04 8.55 5.57
C TYR A 137 8.78 7.77 5.23
N ARG A 138 7.64 8.45 5.22
CA ARG A 138 6.31 7.91 4.92
C ARG A 138 5.60 8.79 3.91
N GLN A 139 4.91 8.18 2.97
CA GLN A 139 4.08 8.89 2.01
C GLN A 139 2.83 8.06 1.67
N SER A 140 1.65 8.63 1.90
CA SER A 140 0.41 8.07 1.35
C SER A 140 0.28 8.39 -0.13
N PHE A 141 -0.34 7.49 -0.88
CA PHE A 141 -0.62 7.67 -2.31
C PHE A 141 -1.97 7.05 -2.68
N ALA A 142 -2.54 7.49 -3.79
CA ALA A 142 -3.72 6.88 -4.39
C ALA A 142 -3.67 7.02 -5.91
N TYR A 143 -4.35 6.13 -6.63
CA TYR A 143 -4.52 6.18 -8.08
C TYR A 143 -5.88 5.63 -8.50
N GLY A 144 -6.25 5.83 -9.77
CA GLY A 144 -7.50 5.29 -10.32
C GLY A 144 -8.77 5.93 -9.76
N GLY A 145 -8.68 7.14 -9.19
CA GLY A 145 -9.81 7.84 -8.57
C GLY A 145 -10.03 7.52 -7.09
N ALA A 146 -9.19 6.69 -6.47
CA ALA A 146 -9.25 6.45 -5.03
C ALA A 146 -8.96 7.73 -4.24
N ALA A 147 -9.68 7.91 -3.13
CA ALA A 147 -9.33 8.90 -2.13
C ALA A 147 -8.23 8.36 -1.21
N ILE A 148 -7.33 9.25 -0.76
CA ILE A 148 -6.37 8.92 0.30
C ILE A 148 -7.09 8.99 1.64
N HIS A 149 -7.13 7.89 2.36
CA HIS A 149 -7.58 7.85 3.75
C HIS A 149 -6.42 8.32 4.63
N GLU A 150 -6.58 9.51 5.22
CA GLU A 150 -5.57 10.05 6.11
C GLU A 150 -5.55 9.26 7.42
N THR A 151 -4.38 8.71 7.75
CA THR A 151 -4.14 8.05 9.04
C THR A 151 -3.13 8.84 9.87
N GLY A 152 -3.09 8.59 11.17
CA GLY A 152 -2.13 9.21 12.08
C GLY A 152 -2.75 10.31 12.93
N TYR A 153 -2.04 11.43 13.09
CA TYR A 153 -2.42 12.48 14.04
C TYR A 153 -2.39 13.86 13.40
N GLN A 154 -3.32 14.72 13.82
CA GLN A 154 -3.41 16.11 13.39
C GLN A 154 -3.62 17.03 14.59
N ILE A 155 -3.03 18.22 14.56
CA ILE A 155 -3.24 19.24 15.58
C ILE A 155 -4.31 20.22 15.10
N ASP A 156 -5.37 20.36 15.89
CA ASP A 156 -6.36 21.41 15.75
C ASP A 156 -5.74 22.76 16.11
N LYS A 157 -5.57 23.60 15.09
CA LYS A 157 -4.98 24.92 15.20
C LYS A 157 -5.75 25.85 16.14
N GLY A 158 -7.08 25.72 16.22
CA GLY A 158 -7.92 26.56 17.07
C GLY A 158 -7.87 26.18 18.55
N LYS A 159 -7.49 24.94 18.88
CA LYS A 159 -7.34 24.46 20.26
C LYS A 159 -5.91 24.51 20.77
N CYS A 160 -4.93 24.63 19.89
CA CYS A 160 -3.52 24.57 20.26
C CYS A 160 -3.08 25.81 21.07
N ILE A 161 -2.77 25.62 22.34
CA ILE A 161 -2.27 26.68 23.24
C ILE A 161 -0.74 26.86 23.23
N GLY A 162 -0.02 26.15 22.36
CA GLY A 162 1.43 26.34 22.22
C GLY A 162 2.32 25.80 23.35
N CYS A 163 1.78 25.05 24.31
CA CYS A 163 2.43 24.59 25.56
C CYS A 163 3.65 23.64 25.43
N GLN A 164 4.12 23.34 24.21
CA GLN A 164 5.29 22.48 23.91
C GLN A 164 5.18 20.99 24.30
N GLY A 165 4.16 20.56 25.06
CA GLY A 165 4.05 19.18 25.54
C GLY A 165 4.08 18.11 24.44
N CYS A 166 3.46 18.37 23.27
CA CYS A 166 3.52 17.44 22.14
C CYS A 166 4.94 17.27 21.56
N ARG A 167 5.75 18.34 21.57
CA ARG A 167 7.11 18.33 21.03
C ARG A 167 8.08 17.58 21.93
N SER A 168 7.96 17.74 23.25
CA SER A 168 8.86 17.08 24.21
C SER A 168 8.75 15.56 24.18
N VAL A 169 7.60 15.02 23.77
CA VAL A 169 7.36 13.57 23.70
C VAL A 169 7.42 13.00 22.28
N CYS A 170 7.74 13.82 21.26
CA CYS A 170 7.79 13.38 19.87
C CYS A 170 9.16 12.76 19.55
N PRO A 171 9.28 11.42 19.44
CA PRO A 171 10.56 10.76 19.19
C PRO A 171 11.16 11.12 17.82
N ALA A 172 10.31 11.37 16.81
CA ALA A 172 10.75 11.76 15.47
C ALA A 172 11.05 13.25 15.32
N GLN A 173 10.81 14.05 16.38
CA GLN A 173 10.98 15.51 16.36
C GLN A 173 10.26 16.18 15.18
N CYS A 174 9.15 15.62 14.73
CA CYS A 174 8.42 16.02 13.52
C CYS A 174 7.32 17.06 13.79
N ILE A 175 7.41 17.81 14.90
CA ILE A 175 6.39 18.80 15.30
C ILE A 175 6.99 20.21 15.28
N SER A 176 6.31 21.11 14.57
CA SER A 176 6.77 22.47 14.24
C SER A 176 7.04 23.35 15.47
N LYS A 177 7.98 24.30 15.33
CA LYS A 177 8.33 25.28 16.40
C LYS A 177 7.34 26.43 16.48
N GLU A 178 6.55 26.61 15.44
CA GLU A 178 5.54 27.65 15.27
C GLU A 178 4.28 27.31 16.08
N VAL A 179 3.52 28.33 16.47
CA VAL A 179 2.21 28.18 17.13
C VAL A 179 1.16 28.78 16.19
N PRO A 180 0.08 28.07 15.85
CA PRO A 180 -0.27 26.71 16.30
C PRO A 180 0.69 25.63 15.75
N ARG A 181 0.83 24.55 16.53
CA ARG A 181 1.74 23.44 16.20
C ARG A 181 1.21 22.65 15.01
N GLU A 182 2.13 22.11 14.21
CA GLU A 182 1.83 21.24 13.08
C GLU A 182 2.69 19.97 13.14
N ILE A 183 2.12 18.85 12.68
CA ILE A 183 2.82 17.56 12.60
C ILE A 183 3.25 17.36 11.15
N ASP A 184 4.55 17.21 10.91
CA ASP A 184 5.08 16.72 9.65
C ASP A 184 4.78 15.22 9.54
N ARG A 185 3.74 14.92 8.76
CA ARG A 185 3.21 13.56 8.57
C ARG A 185 4.22 12.65 7.88
N SER A 186 5.10 13.19 7.04
CA SER A 186 6.08 12.39 6.30
C SER A 186 7.14 11.76 7.20
N ARG A 187 7.32 12.30 8.42
CA ARG A 187 8.29 11.81 9.42
C ARG A 187 7.62 11.23 10.67
N CYS A 188 6.29 11.21 10.71
CA CYS A 188 5.56 10.79 11.90
C CYS A 188 5.58 9.26 12.06
N LEU A 189 5.91 8.78 13.25
CA LEU A 189 5.90 7.33 13.59
C LEU A 189 4.51 6.80 13.97
N HIS A 190 3.48 7.64 13.99
CA HIS A 190 2.15 7.29 14.45
C HIS A 190 2.11 6.70 15.90
N CYS A 191 3.10 7.04 16.75
CA CYS A 191 3.21 6.52 18.12
C CYS A 191 2.13 7.03 19.10
N GLY A 192 1.46 8.14 18.80
CA GLY A 192 0.38 8.69 19.63
C GLY A 192 0.81 9.41 20.92
N ASN A 193 2.10 9.62 21.15
CA ASN A 193 2.58 10.33 22.35
C ASN A 193 2.02 11.76 22.44
N CYS A 194 2.03 12.50 21.33
CA CYS A 194 1.48 13.86 21.28
C CYS A 194 -0.02 13.88 21.61
N PHE A 195 -0.77 12.87 21.14
CA PHE A 195 -2.19 12.70 21.43
C PHE A 195 -2.45 12.51 22.92
N ARG A 196 -1.70 11.62 23.57
CA ARG A 196 -1.86 11.30 24.99
C ARG A 196 -1.52 12.47 25.92
N ILE A 197 -0.50 13.26 25.59
CA ILE A 197 0.01 14.32 26.49
C ILE A 197 -0.70 15.67 26.34
N CYS A 198 -1.49 15.88 25.27
CA CYS A 198 -2.03 17.20 24.98
C CYS A 198 -3.08 17.62 26.04
N PRO A 199 -2.82 18.63 26.88
CA PRO A 199 -3.69 18.96 28.01
C PRO A 199 -5.04 19.52 27.57
N VAL A 200 -5.08 20.13 26.38
CA VAL A 200 -6.26 20.75 25.77
C VAL A 200 -6.91 19.88 24.69
N LYS A 201 -6.46 18.62 24.54
CA LYS A 201 -6.96 17.67 23.52
C LYS A 201 -7.02 18.28 22.10
N ALA A 202 -6.01 19.08 21.76
CA ALA A 202 -5.89 19.67 20.42
C ALA A 202 -5.41 18.66 19.38
N VAL A 203 -4.74 17.57 19.80
CA VAL A 203 -4.31 16.50 18.89
C VAL A 203 -5.49 15.55 18.67
N ARG A 204 -5.83 15.30 17.41
CA ARG A 204 -6.86 14.35 16.97
C ARG A 204 -6.20 13.16 16.29
N LYS A 205 -6.76 11.97 16.50
CA LYS A 205 -6.43 10.78 15.70
C LYS A 205 -7.28 10.82 14.44
N LEU A 206 -6.65 10.62 13.29
CA LEU A 206 -7.33 10.47 12.01
C LEU A 206 -7.70 8.98 11.93
N GLU A 207 -8.99 8.67 12.02
CA GLU A 207 -9.50 7.30 12.01
C GLU A 207 -10.03 6.92 10.63
N GLU A 208 -9.95 5.62 10.33
CA GLU A 208 -10.74 5.00 9.26
C GLU A 208 -12.22 5.23 9.57
N THR A 209 -12.91 6.01 8.74
CA THR A 209 -14.36 5.86 8.67
C THR A 209 -14.63 4.43 8.19
N ALA A 210 -15.24 3.64 9.07
CA ALA A 210 -15.69 2.28 8.81
C ALA A 210 -16.70 2.22 7.64
#